data_AF-A0A2N2PG23-F1
#
_entry.id   AF-A0A2N2PG23-F1
#
_cell.length_a   1.000
_cell.length_b   1.000
_cell.length_c   1.000
_cell.angle_alpha   90.00
_cell.angle_beta   90.00
_cell.angle_gamma   90.00
#
_symmetry.space_group_name_H-M   'P 1'
#
loop_
_entity.id
_entity.type
_entity.pdbx_description
1 polymer ?
#
loop_
_entity_poly.entity_id
_entity_poly.type
_entity_poly.pdbx_seq_one_letter_code
_entity_poly.pdbx_strand_id
1 'polypeptide(L)'
;MRPAAKFHLVLGNLLERKSRTFIAAGVIALAVAVVMFVASLALGFLAGVMQKAEEAFPPTLLTVKPNALNLSILTFNSNALGKKQADEIAAMDGVIYAAAQTPLKMPLHATGNIMGSEIATDAVVVGIGPEVLAKELSDPKVFSYDEATSFPVPCVLPRYFLDMYNLAYAESMGLPKINESFAIGKDFILHIGSSFLLGSPDSGKVQDIQIPCRIVGMTSNPSLFVGLLLPLGHALELNRLYGSGGEPQFNAIHVEVGDAREVAGVTAKIREMGFIVESHLESLEKVQMAAQAATLLTGLFAALIVAIAAAGIFNTFSLIMAQRRGEVGLLRAVGGTRREVTRLFVWEVAMLALLGGGAGAAVSAAVLTWADRRLLGILPKISFLPEHLFRVSPLLAIACILGAVALSVLATYPIIRRITATPPATLVSEA
;
A
#
# COMPACT_ATOMS: atom_id res chain seq x y z
N MET A 1 -45.05 -1.84 31.25
CA MET A 1 -45.04 -2.94 30.24
C MET A 1 -43.74 -3.75 30.32
N ARG A 2 -43.83 -5.09 30.28
CA ARG A 2 -42.68 -6.01 30.20
C ARG A 2 -41.90 -5.81 28.88
N PRO A 3 -40.57 -6.06 28.83
CA PRO A 3 -39.74 -5.85 27.62
C PRO A 3 -40.24 -6.65 26.39
N ALA A 4 -40.65 -7.91 26.61
CA ALA A 4 -41.17 -8.78 25.54
C ALA A 4 -42.45 -8.23 24.89
N ALA A 5 -43.34 -7.60 25.66
CA ALA A 5 -44.56 -6.99 25.13
C ALA A 5 -44.27 -5.75 24.27
N LYS A 6 -43.20 -5.00 24.58
CA LYS A 6 -42.77 -3.86 23.75
C LYS A 6 -42.20 -4.32 22.42
N PHE A 7 -41.37 -5.37 22.44
CA PHE A 7 -40.80 -5.95 21.23
C PHE A 7 -41.89 -6.47 20.30
N HIS A 8 -42.89 -7.18 20.83
CA HIS A 8 -43.98 -7.73 20.04
C HIS A 8 -44.88 -6.65 19.41
N LEU A 9 -45.13 -5.55 20.13
CA LEU A 9 -45.88 -4.40 19.60
C LEU A 9 -45.11 -3.64 18.53
N VAL A 10 -43.81 -3.42 18.72
CA VAL A 10 -42.96 -2.78 17.71
C VAL A 10 -42.90 -3.63 16.45
N LEU A 11 -42.69 -4.93 16.58
CA LEU A 11 -42.64 -5.85 15.44
C LEU A 11 -43.97 -5.89 14.67
N GLY A 12 -45.10 -5.88 15.39
CA GLY A 12 -46.45 -5.79 14.79
C GLY A 12 -46.63 -4.50 13.98
N ASN A 13 -46.30 -3.35 14.56
CA ASN A 13 -46.40 -2.05 13.88
C ASN A 13 -45.52 -1.96 12.61
N LEU A 14 -44.31 -2.54 12.65
CA LEU A 14 -43.40 -2.55 11.51
C LEU A 14 -43.93 -3.41 10.35
N LEU A 15 -44.58 -4.53 10.66
CA LEU A 15 -45.13 -5.50 9.69
C LEU A 15 -46.43 -5.03 9.03
N GLU A 16 -47.27 -4.27 9.74
CA GLU A 16 -48.51 -3.72 9.18
C GLU A 16 -48.27 -2.63 8.12
N ARG A 17 -47.11 -1.94 8.17
CA ARG A 17 -46.83 -0.78 7.31
C ARG A 17 -45.57 -0.94 6.45
N LYS A 18 -45.48 -2.09 5.77
CA LYS A 18 -44.31 -2.53 4.98
C LYS A 18 -43.67 -1.45 4.12
N SER A 19 -44.45 -0.66 3.36
CA SER A 19 -43.88 0.35 2.43
C SER A 19 -43.07 1.45 3.14
N ARG A 20 -43.58 1.99 4.26
CA ARG A 20 -42.90 3.10 4.99
C ARG A 20 -41.69 2.59 5.77
N THR A 21 -41.87 1.45 6.43
CA THR A 21 -40.80 0.72 7.12
C THR A 21 -39.65 0.42 6.16
N PHE A 22 -39.96 0.00 4.93
CA PHE A 22 -38.98 -0.30 3.90
C PHE A 22 -38.22 0.94 3.43
N ILE A 23 -38.89 2.07 3.20
CA ILE A 23 -38.24 3.33 2.81
C ILE A 23 -37.28 3.80 3.92
N ALA A 24 -37.73 3.83 5.18
CA ALA A 24 -36.89 4.27 6.30
C ALA A 24 -35.68 3.35 6.52
N ALA A 25 -35.89 2.02 6.50
CA ALA A 25 -34.81 1.06 6.59
C ALA A 25 -33.85 1.16 5.39
N GLY A 26 -34.36 1.45 4.19
CA GLY A 26 -33.57 1.64 2.97
C GLY A 26 -32.65 2.88 3.04
N VAL A 27 -33.15 4.01 3.55
CA VAL A 27 -32.32 5.22 3.77
C VAL A 27 -31.18 4.93 4.75
N ILE A 28 -31.48 4.23 5.86
CA ILE A 28 -30.46 3.85 6.84
C ILE A 28 -29.47 2.85 6.25
N ALA A 29 -29.95 1.84 5.51
CA ALA A 29 -29.11 0.85 4.86
C ALA A 29 -28.14 1.49 3.86
N LEU A 30 -28.62 2.43 3.04
CA LEU A 30 -27.79 3.18 2.11
C LEU A 30 -26.73 4.02 2.84
N ALA A 31 -27.12 4.75 3.89
CA ALA A 31 -26.19 5.53 4.69
C ALA A 31 -25.07 4.66 5.31
N VAL A 32 -25.43 3.51 5.89
CA VAL A 32 -24.46 2.55 6.43
C VAL A 32 -23.56 2.00 5.34
N ALA A 33 -24.10 1.65 4.18
CA ALA A 33 -23.31 1.13 3.08
C ALA A 33 -22.26 2.14 2.58
N VAL A 34 -22.65 3.42 2.47
CA VAL A 34 -21.74 4.50 2.03
C VAL A 34 -20.67 4.79 3.09
N VAL A 35 -21.03 4.89 4.37
CA VAL A 35 -20.05 5.09 5.45
C VAL A 35 -19.06 3.93 5.52
N MET A 36 -19.56 2.69 5.39
CA MET A 36 -18.72 1.50 5.41
C MET A 36 -17.81 1.42 4.18
N PHE A 37 -18.27 1.85 3.00
CA PHE A 37 -17.43 2.00 1.81
C PHE A 37 -16.25 2.94 2.09
N VAL A 38 -16.53 4.16 2.55
CA VAL A 38 -15.49 5.17 2.81
C VAL A 38 -14.48 4.70 3.86
N ALA A 39 -14.97 4.13 4.97
CA ALA A 39 -14.11 3.61 6.03
C ALA A 39 -13.28 2.40 5.58
N SER A 40 -13.86 1.49 4.78
CA SER A 40 -13.14 0.31 4.27
C SER A 40 -12.05 0.67 3.27
N LEU A 41 -12.27 1.72 2.45
CA LEU A 41 -11.28 2.24 1.51
C LEU A 41 -10.12 2.90 2.27
N ALA A 42 -10.44 3.73 3.28
CA ALA A 42 -9.42 4.36 4.12
C ALA A 42 -8.55 3.31 4.83
N LEU A 43 -9.16 2.30 5.43
CA LEU A 43 -8.45 1.25 6.18
C LEU A 43 -7.77 0.21 5.30
N GLY A 44 -8.23 0.01 4.06
CA GLY A 44 -7.64 -0.93 3.11
C GLY A 44 -6.51 -0.29 2.33
N PHE A 45 -6.86 0.68 1.48
CA PHE A 45 -5.93 1.30 0.56
C PHE A 45 -4.81 2.07 1.27
N LEU A 46 -5.13 3.00 2.19
CA LEU A 46 -4.09 3.84 2.81
C LEU A 46 -3.17 3.01 3.71
N ALA A 47 -3.73 2.11 4.53
CA ALA A 47 -2.93 1.25 5.38
C ALA A 47 -2.07 0.28 4.56
N GLY A 48 -2.62 -0.28 3.48
CA GLY A 48 -1.88 -1.17 2.59
C GLY A 48 -0.75 -0.46 1.83
N VAL A 49 -0.98 0.78 1.38
CA VAL A 49 0.08 1.60 0.77
C VAL A 49 1.17 1.94 1.78
N MET A 50 0.81 2.29 3.03
CA MET A 50 1.81 2.52 4.08
C MET A 50 2.61 1.25 4.37
N GLN A 51 1.95 0.11 4.52
CA GLN A 51 2.63 -1.17 4.76
C GLN A 51 3.59 -1.50 3.61
N LYS A 52 3.15 -1.36 2.36
CA LYS A 52 4.00 -1.59 1.18
C LYS A 52 5.15 -0.59 1.08
N ALA A 53 4.92 0.65 1.49
CA ALA A 53 5.98 1.65 1.55
C ALA A 53 7.02 1.30 2.63
N GLU A 54 6.62 0.88 3.82
CA GLU A 54 7.54 0.43 4.88
C GLU A 54 8.29 -0.85 4.49
N GLU A 55 7.62 -1.81 3.84
CA GLU A 55 8.25 -3.02 3.29
C GLU A 55 9.30 -2.69 2.23
N ALA A 56 9.00 -1.73 1.34
CA ALA A 56 9.93 -1.30 0.30
C ALA A 56 11.08 -0.45 0.87
N PHE A 57 10.82 0.38 1.87
CA PHE A 57 11.76 1.38 2.39
C PHE A 57 12.02 1.14 3.88
N PRO A 58 12.72 0.06 4.27
CA PRO A 58 13.00 -0.21 5.66
C PRO A 58 13.80 0.94 6.30
N PRO A 59 13.39 1.46 7.47
CA PRO A 59 14.02 2.62 8.11
C PRO A 59 15.45 2.34 8.60
N THR A 60 15.81 1.07 8.71
CA THR A 60 17.13 0.58 9.12
C THR A 60 18.14 0.51 7.99
N LEU A 61 17.71 0.63 6.74
CA LEU A 61 18.59 0.58 5.57
C LEU A 61 19.03 2.01 5.20
N LEU A 62 20.34 2.19 5.10
CA LEU A 62 20.99 3.44 4.75
C LEU A 62 21.80 3.26 3.48
N THR A 63 21.77 4.25 2.59
CA THR A 63 22.64 4.29 1.41
C THR A 63 23.68 5.38 1.61
N VAL A 64 24.93 4.99 1.75
CA VAL A 64 26.08 5.90 1.88
C VAL A 64 26.63 6.20 0.51
N LYS A 65 26.76 7.48 0.16
CA LYS A 65 27.27 7.96 -1.13
C LYS A 65 28.45 8.91 -0.96
N PRO A 66 29.34 9.00 -1.96
CA PRO A 66 30.42 9.96 -1.92
C PRO A 66 29.83 11.36 -1.92
N ASN A 67 30.33 12.22 -1.04
CA ASN A 67 29.96 13.62 -1.05
C ASN A 67 30.63 14.26 -2.28
N ALA A 68 29.84 14.47 -3.32
CA ALA A 68 30.29 15.05 -4.57
C ALA A 68 29.25 16.07 -5.03
N LEU A 69 29.70 17.29 -5.31
CA LEU A 69 28.83 18.31 -5.87
C LEU A 69 28.70 18.05 -7.38
N ASN A 70 27.55 17.54 -7.79
CA ASN A 70 27.24 17.31 -9.20
C ASN A 70 26.44 18.50 -9.76
N LEU A 71 27.05 19.24 -10.68
CA LEU A 71 26.42 20.31 -11.45
C LEU A 71 26.30 19.86 -12.91
N SER A 72 25.17 19.27 -13.27
CA SER A 72 24.96 18.64 -14.59
C SER A 72 26.04 17.57 -14.86
N ILE A 73 26.92 17.81 -15.84
CA ILE A 73 28.02 16.90 -16.23
C ILE A 73 29.31 17.11 -15.42
N LEU A 74 29.36 18.09 -14.52
CA LEU A 74 30.56 18.41 -13.75
C LEU A 74 30.46 17.85 -12.33
N THR A 75 31.45 17.07 -11.92
CA THR A 75 31.59 16.55 -10.56
C THR A 75 32.73 17.26 -9.86
N PHE A 76 32.44 17.91 -8.72
CA PHE A 76 33.43 18.60 -7.91
C PHE A 76 33.64 17.88 -6.57
N ASN A 77 34.92 17.74 -6.20
CA ASN A 77 35.39 17.35 -4.87
C ASN A 77 34.73 16.08 -4.32
N SER A 78 34.97 14.92 -4.97
CA SER A 78 34.44 13.64 -4.51
C SER A 78 35.38 12.97 -3.51
N ASN A 79 34.92 12.78 -2.28
CA ASN A 79 35.54 11.81 -1.38
C ASN A 79 35.28 10.41 -1.95
N ALA A 80 36.33 9.71 -2.39
CA ALA A 80 36.20 8.36 -2.91
C ALA A 80 35.80 7.39 -1.78
N LEU A 81 34.77 6.57 -2.02
CA LEU A 81 34.45 5.42 -1.18
C LEU A 81 35.33 4.25 -1.63
N GLY A 82 36.27 3.85 -0.79
CA GLY A 82 37.11 2.68 -1.02
C GLY A 82 36.79 1.54 -0.08
N LYS A 83 37.58 0.46 -0.19
CA LYS A 83 37.48 -0.71 0.70
C LYS A 83 37.68 -0.36 2.17
N LYS A 84 38.64 0.51 2.48
CA LYS A 84 38.91 0.95 3.85
C LYS A 84 37.67 1.56 4.51
N GLN A 85 36.96 2.46 3.82
CA GLN A 85 35.76 3.09 4.37
C GLN A 85 34.61 2.10 4.50
N ALA A 86 34.49 1.13 3.57
CA ALA A 86 33.51 0.06 3.70
C ALA A 86 33.76 -0.80 4.95
N ASP A 87 35.01 -1.18 5.19
CA ASP A 87 35.40 -1.96 6.37
C ASP A 87 35.20 -1.16 7.67
N GLU A 88 35.52 0.14 7.68
CA GLU A 88 35.27 1.03 8.81
C GLU A 88 33.77 1.18 9.14
N ILE A 89 32.91 1.28 8.13
CA ILE A 89 31.45 1.34 8.31
C ILE A 89 30.91 -0.01 8.80
N ALA A 90 31.40 -1.11 8.25
CA ALA A 90 31.00 -2.46 8.68
C ALA A 90 31.33 -2.75 10.15
N ALA A 91 32.41 -2.15 10.66
CA ALA A 91 32.87 -2.32 12.04
C ALA A 91 32.17 -1.41 13.06
N MET A 92 31.25 -0.55 12.65
CA MET A 92 30.54 0.35 13.57
C MET A 92 29.54 -0.42 14.45
N ASP A 93 29.47 -0.03 15.73
CA ASP A 93 28.45 -0.54 16.65
C ASP A 93 27.04 -0.31 16.07
N GLY A 94 26.23 -1.37 16.05
CA GLY A 94 24.84 -1.34 15.56
C GLY A 94 24.67 -1.70 14.08
N VAL A 95 25.76 -1.79 13.30
CA VAL A 95 25.70 -2.19 11.88
C VAL A 95 25.65 -3.72 11.77
N ILE A 96 24.65 -4.25 11.07
CA ILE A 96 24.54 -5.68 10.74
C ILE A 96 25.46 -6.02 9.58
N TYR A 97 25.40 -5.23 8.51
CA TYR A 97 26.27 -5.35 7.35
C TYR A 97 26.48 -4.01 6.67
N ALA A 98 27.60 -3.89 5.97
CA ALA A 98 27.86 -2.81 5.02
C ALA A 98 28.34 -3.42 3.70
N ALA A 99 27.49 -3.33 2.67
CA ALA A 99 27.75 -3.94 1.39
C ALA A 99 28.06 -2.88 0.34
N ALA A 100 29.25 -2.99 -0.25
CA ALA A 100 29.68 -2.06 -1.26
C ALA A 100 28.99 -2.32 -2.61
N GLN A 101 28.78 -1.23 -3.35
CA GLN A 101 28.24 -1.22 -4.70
C GLN A 101 29.25 -0.57 -5.65
N THR A 102 29.42 -1.15 -6.83
CA THR A 102 30.17 -0.52 -7.93
C THR A 102 29.49 -0.77 -9.26
N PRO A 103 29.26 0.27 -10.10
CA PRO A 103 28.84 0.05 -11.47
C PRO A 103 30.01 -0.52 -12.29
N LEU A 104 29.67 -1.23 -13.35
CA LEU A 104 30.64 -1.55 -14.39
C LEU A 104 30.89 -0.28 -15.25
N LYS A 105 32.16 0.05 -15.48
CA LYS A 105 32.59 1.33 -16.09
C LYS A 105 32.71 1.29 -17.62
N MET A 106 32.17 0.25 -18.25
CA MET A 106 32.33 -0.01 -19.68
C MET A 106 30.97 -0.16 -20.36
N PRO A 107 30.88 0.04 -21.69
CA PRO A 107 29.67 -0.26 -22.45
C PRO A 107 29.31 -1.74 -22.33
N LEU A 108 28.03 -2.02 -22.13
CA LEU A 108 27.50 -3.35 -21.89
C LEU A 108 26.19 -3.52 -22.62
N HIS A 109 26.00 -4.67 -23.25
CA HIS A 109 24.70 -5.10 -23.73
C HIS A 109 24.47 -6.57 -23.41
N ALA A 110 23.22 -6.96 -23.22
CA ALA A 110 22.81 -8.32 -22.94
C ALA A 110 22.03 -8.87 -24.13
N THR A 111 22.35 -10.10 -24.52
CA THR A 111 21.61 -10.87 -25.53
C THR A 111 21.01 -12.11 -24.90
N GLY A 112 19.80 -12.48 -25.30
CA GLY A 112 19.14 -13.66 -24.76
C GLY A 112 17.91 -14.05 -25.56
N ASN A 113 17.45 -15.28 -25.34
CA ASN A 113 16.23 -15.78 -25.96
C ASN A 113 15.07 -15.73 -24.96
N ILE A 114 14.05 -14.95 -25.29
CA ILE A 114 12.79 -14.94 -24.55
C ILE A 114 11.69 -15.40 -25.52
N MET A 115 11.11 -16.56 -25.22
CA MET A 115 9.96 -17.10 -25.97
C MET A 115 10.18 -17.33 -27.47
N GLY A 116 11.41 -17.68 -27.86
CA GLY A 116 11.76 -17.92 -29.27
C GLY A 116 12.19 -16.65 -30.02
N SER A 117 12.14 -15.48 -29.38
CA SER A 117 12.68 -14.24 -29.92
C SER A 117 14.04 -13.94 -29.29
N GLU A 118 15.01 -13.61 -30.13
CA GLU A 118 16.30 -13.09 -29.70
C GLU A 118 16.13 -11.61 -29.35
N ILE A 119 16.54 -11.24 -28.15
CA ILE A 119 16.44 -9.89 -27.62
C ILE A 119 17.85 -9.42 -27.30
N ALA A 120 18.17 -8.20 -27.74
CA ALA A 120 19.38 -7.48 -27.40
C ALA A 120 19.01 -6.15 -26.75
N THR A 121 19.66 -5.80 -25.65
CA THR A 121 19.44 -4.52 -24.96
C THR A 121 20.69 -4.05 -24.25
N ASP A 122 20.89 -2.73 -24.17
CA ASP A 122 21.97 -2.19 -23.36
C ASP A 122 21.68 -2.47 -21.87
N ALA A 123 22.71 -2.92 -21.16
CA ALA A 123 22.59 -3.37 -19.79
C ALA A 123 23.33 -2.42 -18.86
N VAL A 124 22.62 -1.84 -17.89
CA VAL A 124 23.26 -1.24 -16.73
C VAL A 124 23.54 -2.36 -15.75
N VAL A 125 24.82 -2.59 -15.44
CA VAL A 125 25.24 -3.69 -14.57
C VAL A 125 26.00 -3.16 -13.37
N VAL A 126 25.67 -3.69 -12.21
CA VAL A 126 26.18 -3.23 -10.92
C VAL A 126 26.65 -4.42 -10.10
N GLY A 127 27.89 -4.34 -9.60
CA GLY A 127 28.40 -5.26 -8.59
C GLY A 127 27.90 -4.89 -7.21
N ILE A 128 27.43 -5.88 -6.45
CA ILE A 128 26.97 -5.69 -5.08
C ILE A 128 27.45 -6.80 -4.15
N GLY A 129 27.72 -6.44 -2.90
CA GLY A 129 28.00 -7.41 -1.84
C GLY A 129 26.82 -8.37 -1.64
N PRO A 130 27.09 -9.68 -1.45
CA PRO A 130 26.02 -10.68 -1.29
C PRO A 130 25.15 -10.46 -0.05
N GLU A 131 25.64 -9.71 0.93
CA GLU A 131 24.97 -9.47 2.21
C GLU A 131 23.61 -8.77 2.03
N VAL A 132 23.48 -7.86 1.06
CA VAL A 132 22.23 -7.11 0.79
C VAL A 132 21.10 -8.03 0.32
N LEU A 133 21.46 -9.11 -0.37
CA LEU A 133 20.52 -10.02 -1.01
C LEU A 133 20.23 -11.26 -0.16
N ALA A 134 20.92 -11.42 0.97
CA ALA A 134 20.86 -12.63 1.79
C ALA A 134 19.46 -12.93 2.36
N LYS A 135 18.62 -11.90 2.56
CA LYS A 135 17.23 -12.06 3.04
C LYS A 135 16.22 -12.37 1.93
N GLU A 136 16.55 -12.06 0.68
CA GLU A 136 15.62 -12.16 -0.45
C GLU A 136 15.86 -13.41 -1.32
N LEU A 137 17.10 -13.91 -1.36
CA LEU A 137 17.45 -15.11 -2.12
C LEU A 137 17.10 -16.38 -1.35
N SER A 138 16.52 -17.36 -2.04
CA SER A 138 16.20 -18.67 -1.45
C SER A 138 17.44 -19.45 -1.01
N ASP A 139 18.56 -19.28 -1.72
CA ASP A 139 19.89 -19.73 -1.31
C ASP A 139 20.91 -18.61 -1.52
N PRO A 140 21.31 -17.89 -0.46
CA PRO A 140 22.28 -16.81 -0.53
C PRO A 140 23.65 -17.25 -1.07
N LYS A 141 24.02 -18.53 -0.96
CA LYS A 141 25.33 -19.02 -1.40
C LYS A 141 25.46 -19.07 -2.92
N VAL A 142 24.33 -19.09 -3.63
CA VAL A 142 24.28 -19.10 -5.10
C VAL A 142 24.79 -17.77 -5.69
N PHE A 143 24.61 -16.66 -4.96
CA PHE A 143 25.14 -15.36 -5.36
C PHE A 143 26.52 -15.14 -4.75
N SER A 144 27.50 -15.92 -5.20
CA SER A 144 28.89 -15.82 -4.73
C SER A 144 29.88 -15.82 -5.89
N TYR A 145 31.06 -15.28 -5.62
CA TYR A 145 32.17 -15.22 -6.57
C TYR A 145 33.25 -16.22 -6.17
N ASP A 146 33.59 -17.12 -7.09
CA ASP A 146 34.75 -17.99 -7.07
C ASP A 146 35.42 -17.95 -8.45
N GLU A 147 36.69 -17.53 -8.47
CA GLU A 147 37.51 -17.25 -9.65
C GLU A 147 37.62 -18.47 -10.59
N ALA A 148 37.49 -19.69 -10.04
CA ALA A 148 37.60 -20.93 -10.81
C ALA A 148 36.26 -21.54 -11.25
N THR A 149 35.12 -21.13 -10.68
CA THR A 149 33.90 -21.97 -10.66
C THR A 149 32.60 -21.23 -10.93
N SER A 150 32.61 -19.89 -10.99
CA SER A 150 31.38 -19.07 -11.08
C SER A 150 30.85 -18.82 -12.49
N PHE A 151 31.11 -19.70 -13.47
CA PHE A 151 30.47 -19.62 -14.79
C PHE A 151 29.36 -20.68 -14.93
N PRO A 152 28.12 -20.31 -15.34
CA PRO A 152 27.66 -18.98 -15.70
C PRO A 152 27.55 -18.04 -14.50
N VAL A 153 27.83 -16.76 -14.72
CA VAL A 153 27.84 -15.74 -13.66
C VAL A 153 26.44 -15.60 -13.06
N PRO A 154 26.28 -15.74 -11.73
CA PRO A 154 24.97 -15.61 -11.10
C PRO A 154 24.54 -14.14 -11.07
N CYS A 155 23.38 -13.85 -11.63
CA CYS A 155 22.83 -12.51 -11.71
C CYS A 155 21.51 -12.40 -10.96
N VAL A 156 21.27 -11.26 -10.33
CA VAL A 156 19.98 -10.94 -9.72
C VAL A 156 19.34 -9.77 -10.45
N LEU A 157 18.04 -9.88 -10.72
CA LEU A 157 17.29 -8.86 -11.45
C LEU A 157 16.25 -8.20 -10.52
N PRO A 158 16.14 -6.86 -10.49
CA PRO A 158 15.02 -6.21 -9.83
C PRO A 158 13.67 -6.68 -10.36
N ARG A 159 12.72 -6.98 -9.46
CA ARG A 159 11.33 -7.34 -9.84
C ARG A 159 10.66 -6.25 -10.67
N TYR A 160 11.08 -5.01 -10.52
CA TYR A 160 10.64 -3.88 -11.33
C TYR A 160 10.74 -4.14 -12.84
N PHE A 161 11.76 -4.86 -13.33
CA PHE A 161 11.88 -5.17 -14.76
C PHE A 161 10.78 -6.13 -15.24
N LEU A 162 10.38 -7.09 -14.40
CA LEU A 162 9.27 -7.99 -14.67
C LEU A 162 7.95 -7.21 -14.73
N ASP A 163 7.76 -6.31 -13.78
CA ASP A 163 6.58 -5.45 -13.71
C ASP A 163 6.50 -4.55 -14.97
N MET A 164 7.61 -3.91 -15.36
CA MET A 164 7.67 -3.10 -16.57
C MET A 164 7.43 -3.88 -17.86
N TYR A 165 8.01 -5.08 -17.99
CA TYR A 165 7.71 -5.93 -19.13
C TYR A 165 6.22 -6.27 -19.20
N ASN A 166 5.64 -6.71 -18.09
CA ASN A 166 4.23 -7.13 -18.04
C ASN A 166 3.24 -5.99 -18.27
N LEU A 167 3.57 -4.78 -17.81
CA LEU A 167 2.76 -3.57 -17.92
C LEU A 167 2.86 -2.91 -19.29
N ALA A 168 4.07 -2.73 -19.80
CA ALA A 168 4.31 -1.94 -20.99
C ALA A 168 4.38 -2.84 -22.23
N TYR A 169 5.26 -3.83 -22.21
CA TYR A 169 5.63 -4.57 -23.41
C TYR A 169 4.66 -5.71 -23.71
N ALA A 170 4.35 -6.55 -22.72
CA ALA A 170 3.47 -7.70 -22.89
C ALA A 170 2.06 -7.26 -23.30
N GLU A 171 1.54 -6.24 -22.62
CA GLU A 171 0.19 -5.73 -22.89
C GLU A 171 0.08 -5.03 -24.25
N SER A 172 1.06 -4.20 -24.64
CA SER A 172 1.03 -3.50 -25.93
C SER A 172 1.27 -4.41 -27.14
N MET A 173 2.12 -5.44 -26.98
CA MET A 173 2.48 -6.36 -28.06
C MET A 173 1.64 -7.65 -28.09
N GLY A 174 0.70 -7.81 -27.13
CA GLY A 174 -0.10 -9.03 -27.01
C GLY A 174 0.71 -10.27 -26.63
N LEU A 175 1.85 -10.10 -25.95
CA LEU A 175 2.69 -11.21 -25.46
C LEU A 175 2.17 -11.70 -24.10
N PRO A 176 2.41 -12.96 -23.74
CA PRO A 176 1.99 -13.47 -22.44
C PRO A 176 2.83 -12.87 -21.31
N LYS A 177 2.17 -12.63 -20.17
CA LYS A 177 2.82 -12.15 -18.96
C LYS A 177 3.75 -13.22 -18.39
N ILE A 178 4.89 -12.79 -17.90
CA ILE A 178 5.91 -13.65 -17.27
C ILE A 178 5.93 -13.46 -15.76
N ASN A 179 6.31 -14.50 -15.03
CA ASN A 179 6.42 -14.51 -13.57
C ASN A 179 7.88 -14.75 -13.13
N GLU A 180 8.15 -14.63 -11.83
CA GLU A 180 9.50 -14.83 -11.29
C GLU A 180 10.07 -16.22 -11.63
N SER A 181 9.25 -17.27 -11.56
CA SER A 181 9.67 -18.62 -11.91
C SER A 181 10.06 -18.80 -13.38
N PHE A 182 9.57 -17.95 -14.28
CA PHE A 182 9.98 -17.95 -15.68
C PHE A 182 11.33 -17.25 -15.87
N ALA A 183 11.58 -16.18 -15.11
CA ALA A 183 12.82 -15.40 -15.20
C ALA A 183 14.01 -16.12 -14.54
N ILE A 184 13.78 -16.73 -13.37
CA ILE A 184 14.81 -17.47 -12.63
C ILE A 184 15.24 -18.71 -13.42
N GLY A 185 16.55 -18.94 -13.52
CA GLY A 185 17.17 -20.03 -14.26
C GLY A 185 17.40 -19.73 -15.74
N LYS A 186 17.02 -18.54 -16.24
CA LYS A 186 17.30 -18.14 -17.62
C LYS A 186 18.77 -17.77 -17.80
N ASP A 187 19.33 -18.28 -18.89
CA ASP A 187 20.68 -17.96 -19.36
C ASP A 187 20.61 -16.83 -20.39
N PHE A 188 21.60 -15.94 -20.33
CA PHE A 188 21.80 -14.87 -21.29
C PHE A 188 23.30 -14.59 -21.40
N ILE A 189 23.71 -13.92 -22.48
CA ILE A 189 25.09 -13.53 -22.69
C ILE A 189 25.21 -12.04 -22.40
N LEU A 190 26.10 -11.69 -21.49
CA LEU A 190 26.51 -10.31 -21.26
C LEU A 190 27.74 -10.04 -22.13
N HIS A 191 27.58 -9.10 -23.06
CA HIS A 191 28.65 -8.62 -23.93
C HIS A 191 29.29 -7.38 -23.31
N ILE A 192 30.62 -7.42 -23.20
CA ILE A 192 31.39 -6.36 -22.57
C ILE A 192 32.23 -5.62 -23.60
N GLY A 193 32.20 -4.29 -23.51
CA GLY A 193 32.95 -3.41 -24.40
C GLY A 193 32.20 -3.02 -25.66
N SER A 194 30.92 -3.38 -25.76
CA SER A 194 30.04 -3.09 -26.91
C SER A 194 28.68 -2.59 -26.41
N SER A 195 28.10 -1.61 -27.11
CA SER A 195 26.74 -1.09 -26.83
C SER A 195 25.91 -1.16 -28.10
N PHE A 196 24.65 -1.53 -27.95
CA PHE A 196 23.67 -1.53 -29.02
C PHE A 196 23.33 -0.09 -29.47
N LEU A 197 23.26 0.86 -28.53
CA LEU A 197 22.93 2.26 -28.83
C LEU A 197 24.11 3.06 -29.38
N LEU A 198 25.33 2.78 -28.89
CA LEU A 198 26.53 3.58 -29.21
C LEU A 198 27.49 2.88 -30.19
N GLY A 199 27.22 1.61 -30.55
CA GLY A 199 28.10 0.79 -31.39
C GLY A 199 29.28 0.19 -30.61
N SER A 200 30.10 -0.61 -31.31
CA SER A 200 31.39 -1.06 -30.77
C SER A 200 32.45 0.02 -30.94
N PRO A 201 33.32 0.26 -29.94
CA PRO A 201 34.45 1.17 -30.09
C PRO A 201 35.34 0.71 -31.24
N ASP A 202 35.49 1.55 -32.26
CA ASP A 202 36.21 1.27 -33.53
C ASP A 202 37.76 1.21 -33.36
N SER A 203 38.22 0.91 -32.15
CA SER A 203 39.63 0.69 -31.85
C SER A 203 39.83 -0.79 -31.58
N GLY A 204 40.63 -1.48 -32.41
CA GLY A 204 41.00 -2.91 -32.28
C GLY A 204 41.73 -3.31 -30.99
N LYS A 205 41.50 -2.61 -29.88
CA LYS A 205 41.97 -2.87 -28.52
C LYS A 205 40.87 -3.43 -27.60
N VAL A 206 39.60 -3.36 -27.96
CA VAL A 206 38.51 -3.87 -27.12
C VAL A 206 37.90 -5.10 -27.79
N GLN A 207 38.29 -6.29 -27.34
CA GLN A 207 37.59 -7.52 -27.72
C GLN A 207 36.21 -7.51 -27.07
N ASP A 208 35.18 -7.89 -27.83
CA ASP A 208 33.84 -8.16 -27.29
C ASP A 208 33.94 -9.42 -26.41
N ILE A 209 33.97 -9.23 -25.09
CA ILE A 209 34.06 -10.35 -24.14
C ILE A 209 32.64 -10.83 -23.86
N GLN A 210 32.37 -12.09 -24.19
CA GLN A 210 31.08 -12.73 -23.95
C GLN A 210 31.11 -13.48 -22.62
N ILE A 211 30.28 -13.04 -21.68
CA ILE A 211 30.16 -13.66 -20.37
C ILE A 211 28.81 -14.37 -20.28
N PRO A 212 28.80 -15.71 -20.12
CA PRO A 212 27.56 -16.42 -19.88
C PRO A 212 27.07 -16.10 -18.47
N CYS A 213 25.83 -15.65 -18.38
CA CYS A 213 25.17 -15.21 -17.16
C CYS A 213 23.88 -16.01 -16.94
N ARG A 214 23.50 -16.22 -15.68
CA ARG A 214 22.27 -16.89 -15.29
C ARG A 214 21.52 -16.08 -14.25
N ILE A 215 20.22 -15.88 -14.45
CA ILE A 215 19.37 -15.23 -13.43
C ILE A 215 19.13 -16.23 -12.30
N VAL A 216 19.66 -15.96 -11.10
CA VAL A 216 19.54 -16.85 -9.93
C VAL A 216 18.46 -16.40 -8.95
N GLY A 217 18.02 -15.15 -9.04
CA GLY A 217 16.98 -14.60 -8.18
C GLY A 217 16.51 -13.22 -8.63
N MET A 218 15.52 -12.69 -7.91
CA MET A 218 15.01 -11.35 -8.13
C MET A 218 14.92 -10.58 -6.83
N THR A 219 15.20 -9.28 -6.88
CA THR A 219 15.17 -8.40 -5.69
C THR A 219 13.99 -7.45 -5.69
N SER A 220 13.39 -7.22 -4.54
CA SER A 220 12.36 -6.18 -4.35
C SER A 220 12.94 -4.89 -3.76
N ASN A 221 14.22 -4.89 -3.40
CA ASN A 221 14.88 -3.77 -2.75
C ASN A 221 14.97 -2.55 -3.71
N PRO A 222 14.27 -1.44 -3.41
CA PRO A 222 14.24 -0.28 -4.29
C PRO A 222 15.58 0.44 -4.40
N SER A 223 16.49 0.27 -3.43
CA SER A 223 17.85 0.80 -3.50
C SER A 223 18.68 0.15 -4.61
N LEU A 224 18.21 -0.98 -5.14
CA LEU A 224 18.88 -1.77 -6.17
C LEU A 224 18.23 -1.68 -7.55
N PHE A 225 17.29 -0.75 -7.77
CA PHE A 225 16.60 -0.54 -9.06
C PHE A 225 17.48 0.11 -10.15
N VAL A 226 18.80 -0.04 -10.06
CA VAL A 226 19.77 0.59 -10.97
C VAL A 226 19.97 -0.26 -12.23
N GLY A 227 19.87 -1.58 -12.13
CA GLY A 227 20.14 -2.49 -13.25
C GLY A 227 20.29 -3.95 -12.86
N LEU A 228 20.99 -4.72 -13.68
CA LEU A 228 21.36 -6.10 -13.42
C LEU A 228 22.42 -6.17 -12.31
N LEU A 229 22.25 -7.07 -11.35
CA LEU A 229 23.15 -7.21 -10.21
C LEU A 229 24.07 -8.42 -10.38
N LEU A 230 25.36 -8.22 -10.15
CA LEU A 230 26.40 -9.26 -10.13
C LEU A 230 27.09 -9.29 -8.76
N PRO A 231 27.71 -10.41 -8.36
CA PRO A 231 28.57 -10.44 -7.18
C PRO A 231 29.67 -9.38 -7.30
N LEU A 232 29.92 -8.66 -6.20
CA LEU A 232 30.92 -7.59 -6.16
C LEU A 232 32.28 -8.04 -6.70
N GLY A 233 32.71 -9.26 -6.40
CA GLY A 233 33.96 -9.85 -6.89
C GLY A 233 34.10 -9.80 -8.42
N HIS A 234 33.08 -10.27 -9.14
CA HIS A 234 33.08 -10.22 -10.61
C HIS A 234 33.11 -8.78 -11.14
N ALA A 235 32.33 -7.87 -10.54
CA ALA A 235 32.33 -6.48 -11.00
C ALA A 235 33.70 -5.80 -10.81
N LEU A 236 34.39 -6.11 -9.71
CA LEU A 236 35.73 -5.62 -9.43
C LEU A 236 36.76 -6.19 -10.41
N GLU A 237 36.68 -7.48 -10.69
CA GLU A 237 37.53 -8.15 -11.68
C GLU A 237 37.33 -7.55 -13.08
N LEU A 238 36.09 -7.42 -13.54
CA LEU A 238 35.77 -6.85 -14.85
C LEU A 238 36.20 -5.38 -14.97
N ASN A 239 35.99 -4.59 -13.91
CA ASN A 239 36.48 -3.22 -13.87
C ASN A 239 38.01 -3.14 -13.86
N ARG A 240 38.72 -4.12 -13.29
CA ARG A 240 40.19 -4.21 -13.34
C ARG A 240 40.70 -4.62 -14.72
N LEU A 241 39.98 -5.51 -15.42
CA LEU A 241 40.33 -5.95 -16.77
C LEU A 241 40.15 -4.82 -17.80
N TYR A 242 39.08 -4.02 -17.67
CA TYR A 242 38.80 -2.91 -18.58
C TYR A 242 39.43 -1.57 -18.16
N GLY A 243 39.64 -1.36 -16.87
CA GLY A 243 40.12 -0.10 -16.30
C GLY A 243 41.64 -0.07 -16.07
N SER A 244 42.17 1.12 -15.82
CA SER A 244 43.60 1.31 -15.53
C SER A 244 43.91 1.05 -14.05
N GLY A 245 44.03 -0.21 -13.63
CA GLY A 245 44.79 -0.69 -12.45
C GLY A 245 44.67 -0.01 -11.07
N GLY A 246 43.74 0.93 -10.87
CA GLY A 246 43.60 1.70 -9.63
C GLY A 246 42.84 0.94 -8.55
N GLU A 247 42.94 1.44 -7.31
CA GLU A 247 42.14 0.94 -6.19
C GLU A 247 40.63 1.00 -6.51
N PRO A 248 39.86 -0.02 -6.13
CA PRO A 248 38.44 -0.08 -6.43
C PRO A 248 37.70 1.04 -5.69
N GLN A 249 36.92 1.80 -6.46
CA GLN A 249 36.07 2.86 -5.95
C GLN A 249 34.61 2.44 -6.05
N PHE A 250 33.89 2.60 -4.95
CA PHE A 250 32.47 2.30 -4.83
C PHE A 250 31.64 3.57 -5.08
N ASN A 251 30.48 3.40 -5.69
CA ASN A 251 29.54 4.51 -5.90
C ASN A 251 28.53 4.64 -4.75
N ALA A 252 28.29 3.55 -4.03
CA ALA A 252 27.44 3.52 -2.86
C ALA A 252 27.85 2.38 -1.92
N ILE A 253 27.49 2.50 -0.64
CA ILE A 253 27.55 1.40 0.34
C ILE A 253 26.18 1.30 1.00
N HIS A 254 25.58 0.12 0.92
CA HIS A 254 24.30 -0.18 1.58
C HIS A 254 24.56 -0.70 2.97
N VAL A 255 24.04 -0.01 3.97
CA VAL A 255 24.29 -0.31 5.38
C VAL A 255 22.96 -0.68 6.03
N GLU A 256 22.88 -1.86 6.62
CA GLU A 256 21.74 -2.23 7.46
C GLU A 256 22.10 -2.07 8.93
N VAL A 257 21.30 -1.30 9.67
CA VAL A 257 21.44 -1.10 11.11
C VAL A 257 20.46 -2.02 11.85
N GLY A 258 20.88 -2.63 12.95
CA GLY A 258 20.07 -3.60 13.67
C GLY A 258 18.86 -3.00 14.40
N ASP A 259 19.00 -1.78 14.91
CA ASP A 259 17.93 -1.05 15.59
C ASP A 259 17.72 0.34 14.96
N ALA A 260 16.46 0.69 14.70
CA ALA A 260 16.06 2.01 14.22
C ALA A 260 16.51 3.16 15.16
N ARG A 261 16.72 2.88 16.46
CA ARG A 261 17.22 3.88 17.43
C ARG A 261 18.70 4.24 17.21
N GLU A 262 19.48 3.31 16.68
CA GLU A 262 20.92 3.49 16.46
C GLU A 262 21.22 4.15 15.10
N VAL A 263 20.25 4.12 14.18
CA VAL A 263 20.34 4.73 12.84
C VAL A 263 20.80 6.18 12.88
N ALA A 264 20.29 6.98 13.81
CA ALA A 264 20.67 8.39 13.93
C ALA A 264 22.14 8.55 14.33
N GLY A 265 22.64 7.69 15.23
CA GLY A 265 24.04 7.69 15.67
C GLY A 265 25.00 7.25 14.57
N VAL A 266 24.66 6.16 13.86
CA VAL A 266 25.42 5.67 12.71
C VAL A 266 25.45 6.71 11.58
N THR A 267 24.30 7.35 11.29
CA THR A 267 24.19 8.41 10.28
C THR A 267 25.08 9.60 10.61
N ALA A 268 25.11 10.04 11.88
CA ALA A 268 25.96 11.15 12.32
C ALA A 268 27.45 10.83 12.11
N LYS A 269 27.91 9.65 12.55
CA LYS A 269 29.29 9.20 12.35
C LYS A 269 29.69 9.16 10.87
N ILE A 270 28.81 8.65 10.00
CA ILE A 270 29.10 8.59 8.55
C ILE A 270 29.16 9.99 7.92
N ARG A 271 28.32 10.92 8.38
CA ARG A 271 28.39 12.32 7.93
C ARG A 271 29.66 13.03 8.40
N GLU A 272 30.16 12.73 9.60
CA GLU A 272 31.45 13.23 10.10
C GLU A 272 32.64 12.74 9.26
N MET A 273 32.56 11.52 8.72
CA MET A 273 33.53 11.01 7.74
C MET A 273 33.46 11.72 6.38
N GLY A 274 32.52 12.66 6.20
CA GLY A 274 32.38 13.45 4.98
C GLY A 274 31.61 12.74 3.87
N PHE A 275 30.76 11.76 4.20
CA PHE A 275 29.89 11.07 3.25
C PHE A 275 28.43 11.51 3.37
N ILE A 276 27.68 11.37 2.29
CA ILE A 276 26.24 11.64 2.29
C ILE A 276 25.54 10.33 2.67
N VAL A 277 24.62 10.41 3.62
CA VAL A 277 23.75 9.29 3.97
C VAL A 277 22.36 9.62 3.48
N GLU A 278 21.92 8.87 2.48
CA GLU A 278 20.52 8.84 2.05
C GLU A 278 19.79 7.82 2.92
N SER A 279 18.89 8.32 3.77
CA SER A 279 17.96 7.47 4.51
C SER A 279 16.62 7.44 3.79
N HIS A 280 15.98 6.28 3.77
CA HIS A 280 14.63 6.18 3.23
C HIS A 280 13.57 6.79 4.15
N LEU A 281 13.94 7.22 5.36
CA LEU A 281 13.06 7.93 6.30
C LEU A 281 12.42 9.16 5.67
N GLU A 282 13.17 9.97 4.90
CA GLU A 282 12.60 11.15 4.24
C GLU A 282 11.54 10.80 3.19
N SER A 283 11.72 9.67 2.48
CA SER A 283 10.75 9.16 1.51
C SER A 283 9.51 8.62 2.22
N LEU A 284 9.69 7.87 3.33
CA LEU A 284 8.59 7.41 4.17
C LEU A 284 7.81 8.57 4.79
N GLU A 285 8.48 9.62 5.27
CA GLU A 285 7.82 10.81 5.82
C GLU A 285 6.94 11.49 4.77
N LYS A 286 7.42 11.66 3.53
CA LYS A 286 6.61 12.21 2.44
C LYS A 286 5.37 11.35 2.14
N VAL A 287 5.55 10.03 2.09
CA VAL A 287 4.48 9.07 1.87
C VAL A 287 3.48 9.10 3.03
N GLN A 288 3.96 9.18 4.27
CA GLN A 288 3.15 9.31 5.48
C GLN A 288 2.37 10.62 5.52
N MET A 289 2.98 11.75 5.17
CA MET A 289 2.30 13.04 5.07
C MET A 289 1.17 12.99 4.02
N ALA A 290 1.43 12.39 2.86
CA ALA A 290 0.41 12.21 1.82
C ALA A 290 -0.74 11.32 2.32
N ALA A 291 -0.45 10.23 3.04
CA ALA A 291 -1.46 9.36 3.61
C ALA A 291 -2.25 10.00 4.75
N GLN A 292 -1.62 10.82 5.59
CA GLN A 292 -2.30 11.61 6.61
C GLN A 292 -3.25 12.63 5.97
N ALA A 293 -2.80 13.34 4.93
CA ALA A 293 -3.66 14.25 4.16
C ALA A 293 -4.86 13.51 3.54
N ALA A 294 -4.62 12.34 2.92
CA ALA A 294 -5.69 11.50 2.38
C ALA A 294 -6.65 10.99 3.47
N THR A 295 -6.15 10.63 4.65
CA THR A 295 -6.96 10.22 5.81
C THR A 295 -7.83 11.35 6.29
N LEU A 296 -7.27 12.56 6.41
CA LEU A 296 -8.01 13.76 6.81
C LEU A 296 -9.13 14.10 5.82
N LEU A 297 -8.83 14.10 4.51
CA LEU A 297 -9.83 14.33 3.46
C LEU A 297 -10.93 13.26 3.51
N THR A 298 -10.55 11.99 3.63
CA THR A 298 -11.50 10.88 3.70
C THR A 298 -12.38 10.97 4.96
N GLY A 299 -11.80 11.39 6.09
CA GLY A 299 -12.53 11.67 7.33
C GLY A 299 -13.52 12.83 7.19
N LEU A 300 -13.14 13.91 6.49
CA LEU A 300 -14.04 15.03 6.18
C LEU A 300 -15.22 14.57 5.31
N PHE A 301 -14.96 13.77 4.28
CA PHE A 301 -16.02 13.19 3.45
C PHE A 301 -16.93 12.27 4.26
N ALA A 302 -16.37 11.42 5.13
CA ALA A 302 -17.16 10.57 6.01
C ALA A 302 -18.07 11.40 6.94
N ALA A 303 -17.55 12.48 7.52
CA ALA A 303 -18.34 13.39 8.36
C ALA A 303 -19.48 14.06 7.57
N LEU A 304 -19.21 14.50 6.34
CA LEU A 304 -20.24 15.06 5.45
C LEU A 304 -21.34 14.04 5.13
N ILE A 305 -20.97 12.80 4.82
CA ILE A 305 -21.90 11.71 4.54
C ILE A 305 -22.77 11.42 5.78
N VAL A 306 -22.17 11.37 6.97
CA VAL A 306 -22.90 11.19 8.22
C VAL A 306 -23.88 12.34 8.46
N ALA A 307 -23.50 13.58 8.17
CA ALA A 307 -24.39 14.74 8.29
C ALA A 307 -25.57 14.66 7.30
N ILE A 308 -25.31 14.29 6.04
CA ILE A 308 -26.36 14.09 5.02
C ILE A 308 -27.29 12.94 5.45
N ALA A 309 -26.74 11.82 5.94
CA ALA A 309 -27.52 10.71 6.46
C ALA A 309 -28.40 11.13 7.64
N ALA A 310 -27.85 11.89 8.61
CA ALA A 310 -28.59 12.40 9.75
C ALA A 310 -29.76 13.29 9.30
N ALA A 311 -29.54 14.19 8.33
CA ALA A 311 -30.59 15.04 7.76
C ALA A 311 -31.67 14.22 7.04
N GLY A 312 -31.27 13.21 6.25
CA GLY A 312 -32.20 12.31 5.56
C GLY A 312 -33.05 11.48 6.53
N ILE A 313 -32.42 10.93 7.58
CA ILE A 313 -33.10 10.23 8.68
C ILE A 313 -34.06 11.18 9.39
N PHE A 314 -33.61 12.39 9.75
CA PHE A 314 -34.44 13.39 10.39
C PHE A 314 -35.68 13.74 9.56
N ASN A 315 -35.52 13.96 8.26
CA ASN A 315 -36.62 14.30 7.36
C ASN A 315 -37.62 13.13 7.23
N THR A 316 -37.10 11.91 7.05
CA THR A 316 -37.92 10.70 6.92
C THR A 316 -38.72 10.44 8.18
N PHE A 317 -38.09 10.50 9.35
CA PHE A 317 -38.78 10.29 10.62
C PHE A 317 -39.71 11.43 11.00
N SER A 318 -39.42 12.68 10.61
CA SER A 318 -40.35 13.80 10.78
C SER A 318 -41.66 13.55 10.06
N LEU A 319 -41.59 13.07 8.81
CA LEU A 319 -42.76 12.69 8.03
C LEU A 319 -43.53 11.53 8.68
N ILE A 320 -42.83 10.47 9.08
CA ILE A 320 -43.45 9.30 9.72
C ILE A 320 -44.14 9.69 11.03
N MET A 321 -43.50 10.55 11.85
CA MET A 321 -44.08 11.01 13.11
C MET A 321 -45.26 11.96 12.89
N ALA A 322 -45.23 12.82 11.88
CA ALA A 322 -46.36 13.69 11.54
C ALA A 322 -47.60 12.87 11.17
N GLN A 323 -47.43 11.82 10.37
CA GLN A 323 -48.51 10.90 9.98
C GLN A 323 -49.02 10.02 11.13
N ARG A 324 -48.31 9.96 12.26
CA ARG A 324 -48.64 9.13 13.43
C ARG A 324 -49.04 9.94 14.65
N ARG A 325 -49.33 11.23 14.48
CA ARG A 325 -49.80 12.12 15.56
C ARG A 325 -51.06 11.59 16.24
N GLY A 326 -52.03 11.09 15.47
CA GLY A 326 -53.25 10.48 16.01
C GLY A 326 -52.99 9.26 16.88
N GLU A 327 -52.03 8.39 16.50
CA GLU A 327 -51.62 7.23 17.31
C GLU A 327 -51.01 7.65 18.65
N VAL A 328 -50.15 8.68 18.62
CA VAL A 328 -49.57 9.27 19.85
C VAL A 328 -50.68 9.84 20.74
N GLY A 329 -51.64 10.56 20.15
CA GLY A 329 -52.80 11.13 20.85
C GLY A 329 -53.67 10.05 21.51
N LEU A 330 -53.96 8.96 20.78
CA LEU A 330 -54.75 7.84 21.27
C LEU A 330 -54.05 7.11 22.44
N LEU A 331 -52.76 6.78 22.29
CA LEU A 331 -51.98 6.14 23.36
C LEU A 331 -51.94 6.99 24.63
N ARG A 332 -51.87 8.32 24.48
CA ARG A 332 -51.91 9.27 25.60
C ARG A 332 -53.30 9.40 26.22
N ALA A 333 -54.37 9.31 25.41
CA ALA A 333 -55.75 9.41 25.87
C ALA A 333 -56.20 8.17 26.68
N VAL A 334 -55.70 6.99 26.32
CA VAL A 334 -55.96 5.72 27.05
C VAL A 334 -55.07 5.59 28.31
N GLY A 335 -54.28 6.63 28.64
CA GLY A 335 -53.53 6.71 29.91
C GLY A 335 -52.01 6.50 29.81
N GLY A 336 -51.45 6.37 28.60
CA GLY A 336 -50.00 6.25 28.40
C GLY A 336 -49.24 7.50 28.84
N THR A 337 -48.21 7.32 29.69
CA THR A 337 -47.38 8.46 30.12
C THR A 337 -46.50 8.96 28.98
N ARG A 338 -46.14 10.25 28.98
CA ARG A 338 -45.24 10.84 27.96
C ARG A 338 -43.96 10.02 27.78
N ARG A 339 -43.33 9.61 28.90
CA ARG A 339 -42.08 8.83 28.90
C ARG A 339 -42.26 7.43 28.30
N GLU A 340 -43.38 6.77 28.54
CA GLU A 340 -43.66 5.44 27.98
C GLU A 340 -43.86 5.52 26.47
N VAL A 341 -44.62 6.51 26.00
CA VAL A 341 -44.85 6.72 24.57
C VAL A 341 -43.54 7.12 23.89
N THR A 342 -42.76 8.07 24.41
CA THR A 342 -41.44 8.41 23.84
C THR A 342 -40.53 7.20 23.73
N ARG A 343 -40.43 6.37 24.79
CA ARG A 343 -39.59 5.15 24.77
C ARG A 343 -40.06 4.13 23.73
N LEU A 344 -41.37 3.98 23.52
CA LEU A 344 -41.91 3.07 22.53
C LEU A 344 -41.42 3.44 21.12
N PHE A 345 -41.56 4.71 20.74
CA PHE A 345 -41.12 5.20 19.43
C PHE A 345 -39.59 5.19 19.27
N VAL A 346 -38.83 5.48 20.33
CA VAL A 346 -37.36 5.37 20.30
C VAL A 346 -36.92 3.91 20.07
N TRP A 347 -37.59 2.94 20.68
CA TRP A 347 -37.34 1.52 20.42
C TRP A 347 -37.67 1.12 18.99
N GLU A 348 -38.75 1.66 18.44
CA GLU A 348 -39.10 1.44 17.04
C GLU A 348 -38.03 1.96 16.09
N VAL A 349 -37.51 3.18 16.33
CA VAL A 349 -36.39 3.75 15.56
C VAL A 349 -35.12 2.91 15.71
N ALA A 350 -34.79 2.49 16.92
CA ALA A 350 -33.59 1.68 17.17
C ALA A 350 -33.65 0.33 16.45
N MET A 351 -34.81 -0.33 16.46
CA MET A 351 -35.02 -1.62 15.79
C MET A 351 -35.00 -1.48 14.27
N LEU A 352 -35.59 -0.40 13.73
CA LEU A 352 -35.47 -0.02 12.32
C LEU A 352 -34.02 0.22 11.91
N ALA A 353 -33.26 0.96 12.73
CA ALA A 353 -31.87 1.27 12.46
C ALA A 353 -30.97 0.03 12.56
N LEU A 354 -31.29 -0.91 13.45
CA LEU A 354 -30.58 -2.18 13.56
C LEU A 354 -30.81 -3.05 12.31
N LEU A 355 -32.06 -3.15 11.84
CA LEU A 355 -32.39 -3.92 10.64
C LEU A 355 -31.83 -3.28 9.37
N GLY A 356 -32.04 -1.96 9.20
CA GLY A 356 -31.50 -1.20 8.08
C GLY A 356 -29.98 -1.18 8.08
N GLY A 357 -29.35 -0.95 9.23
CA GLY A 357 -27.90 -0.96 9.38
C GLY A 357 -27.31 -2.35 9.15
N GLY A 358 -27.94 -3.41 9.65
CA GLY A 358 -27.53 -4.79 9.39
C GLY A 358 -27.62 -5.15 7.91
N ALA A 359 -28.73 -4.80 7.24
CA ALA A 359 -28.89 -5.00 5.81
C ALA A 359 -27.86 -4.19 4.99
N GLY A 360 -27.66 -2.92 5.35
CA GLY A 360 -26.68 -2.03 4.72
C GLY A 360 -25.25 -2.56 4.84
N ALA A 361 -24.86 -3.01 6.04
CA ALA A 361 -23.55 -3.59 6.30
C ALA A 361 -23.34 -4.93 5.59
N ALA A 362 -24.37 -5.78 5.50
CA ALA A 362 -24.28 -7.05 4.78
C ALA A 362 -24.12 -6.82 3.27
N VAL A 363 -24.93 -5.93 2.69
CA VAL A 363 -24.86 -5.58 1.27
C VAL A 363 -23.53 -4.92 0.95
N SER A 364 -23.07 -3.96 1.74
CA SER A 364 -21.78 -3.30 1.50
C SER A 364 -20.63 -4.29 1.64
N ALA A 365 -20.62 -5.17 2.64
CA ALA A 365 -19.59 -6.20 2.76
C ALA A 365 -19.51 -7.09 1.52
N ALA A 366 -20.66 -7.54 1.00
CA ALA A 366 -20.72 -8.36 -0.22
C ALA A 366 -20.23 -7.59 -1.45
N VAL A 367 -20.69 -6.35 -1.63
CA VAL A 367 -20.29 -5.51 -2.78
C VAL A 367 -18.81 -5.15 -2.71
N LEU A 368 -18.30 -4.77 -1.54
CA LEU A 368 -16.90 -4.36 -1.34
C LEU A 368 -15.95 -5.52 -1.55
N THR A 369 -16.25 -6.70 -1.00
CA THR A 369 -15.42 -7.90 -1.21
C THR A 369 -15.45 -8.40 -2.65
N TRP A 370 -16.60 -8.28 -3.32
CA TRP A 370 -16.70 -8.55 -4.75
C TRP A 370 -15.90 -7.54 -5.58
N ALA A 371 -16.04 -6.24 -5.27
CA ALA A 371 -15.34 -5.16 -5.94
C ALA A 371 -13.83 -5.30 -5.76
N ASP A 372 -13.35 -5.59 -4.54
CA ASP A 372 -11.93 -5.81 -4.24
C ASP A 372 -11.33 -6.88 -5.16
N ARG A 373 -11.96 -8.05 -5.25
CA ARG A 373 -11.50 -9.14 -6.12
C ARG A 373 -11.54 -8.79 -7.62
N ARG A 374 -12.54 -8.03 -8.06
CA ARG A 374 -12.68 -7.64 -9.47
C ARG A 374 -11.68 -6.55 -9.86
N LEU A 375 -11.55 -5.52 -9.03
CA LEU A 375 -10.61 -4.42 -9.24
C LEU A 375 -9.17 -4.94 -9.21
N LEU A 376 -8.79 -5.74 -8.21
CA LEU A 376 -7.46 -6.35 -8.16
C LEU A 376 -7.19 -7.36 -9.29
N GLY A 377 -8.24 -7.93 -9.89
CA GLY A 377 -8.12 -8.78 -11.07
C GLY A 377 -7.89 -8.01 -12.38
N ILE A 378 -8.34 -6.75 -12.44
CA ILE A 378 -8.16 -5.85 -13.59
C ILE A 378 -6.86 -5.08 -13.47
N LEU A 379 -6.53 -4.63 -12.24
CA LEU A 379 -5.32 -3.90 -11.98
C LEU A 379 -4.11 -4.82 -12.21
N PRO A 380 -3.04 -4.31 -12.85
CA PRO A 380 -1.82 -5.06 -12.97
C PRO A 380 -1.26 -5.33 -11.58
N LYS A 381 -0.86 -6.58 -11.33
CA LYS A 381 -0.18 -6.95 -10.08
C LYS A 381 1.21 -6.33 -10.08
N ILE A 382 1.30 -5.12 -9.54
CA ILE A 382 2.58 -4.44 -9.32
C ILE A 382 3.01 -4.62 -7.87
N SER A 383 4.31 -4.68 -7.65
CA SER A 383 4.90 -4.92 -6.33
C SER A 383 4.50 -3.87 -5.28
N PHE A 384 4.05 -2.69 -5.71
CA PHE A 384 3.66 -1.56 -4.85
C PHE A 384 2.16 -1.44 -4.55
N LEU A 385 1.29 -2.24 -5.19
CA LEU A 385 -0.14 -2.22 -4.90
C LEU A 385 -0.44 -2.98 -3.60
N PRO A 386 -1.36 -2.49 -2.76
CA PRO A 386 -1.81 -3.22 -1.59
C PRO A 386 -2.59 -4.48 -2.00
N GLU A 387 -2.51 -5.52 -1.17
CA GLU A 387 -3.19 -6.81 -1.39
C GLU A 387 -4.73 -6.69 -1.33
N HIS A 388 -5.23 -5.67 -0.62
CA HIS A 388 -6.65 -5.35 -0.50
C HIS A 388 -6.85 -3.85 -0.62
N LEU A 389 -7.74 -3.43 -1.53
CA LEU A 389 -8.18 -2.04 -1.69
C LEU A 389 -9.23 -1.70 -0.62
N PHE A 390 -10.11 -2.64 -0.31
CA PHE A 390 -11.18 -2.47 0.67
C PHE A 390 -11.03 -3.46 1.82
N ARG A 391 -10.76 -2.96 3.03
CA ARG A 391 -10.67 -3.81 4.22
C ARG A 391 -12.00 -3.87 4.96
N VAL A 392 -12.74 -4.95 4.74
CA VAL A 392 -14.01 -5.21 5.43
C VAL A 392 -13.75 -6.04 6.69
N SER A 393 -13.75 -5.39 7.86
CA SER A 393 -13.62 -6.10 9.15
C SER A 393 -14.98 -6.25 9.85
N PRO A 394 -15.24 -7.35 10.57
CA PRO A 394 -16.46 -7.51 11.36
C PRO A 394 -16.63 -6.39 12.41
N LEU A 395 -15.51 -5.91 12.97
CA LEU A 395 -15.50 -4.82 13.93
C LEU A 395 -15.97 -3.50 13.30
N LEU A 396 -15.55 -3.21 12.06
CA LEU A 396 -16.03 -2.05 11.31
C LEU A 396 -17.54 -2.16 11.04
N ALA A 397 -18.02 -3.33 10.63
CA ALA A 397 -19.45 -3.55 10.39
C ALA A 397 -20.27 -3.31 11.68
N ILE A 398 -19.83 -3.85 12.81
CA ILE A 398 -20.48 -3.63 14.12
C ILE A 398 -20.45 -2.15 14.50
N ALA A 399 -19.31 -1.47 14.32
CA ALA A 399 -19.19 -0.04 14.62
C ALA A 399 -20.13 0.81 13.75
N CYS A 400 -20.26 0.51 12.45
CA CYS A 400 -21.19 1.19 11.56
C CYS A 400 -22.66 0.95 11.95
N ILE A 401 -23.02 -0.29 12.34
CA ILE A 401 -24.38 -0.61 12.78
C ILE A 401 -24.72 0.13 14.08
N LEU A 402 -23.83 0.08 15.08
CA LEU A 402 -24.02 0.79 16.35
C LEU A 402 -24.07 2.30 16.15
N GLY A 403 -23.19 2.84 15.29
CA GLY A 403 -23.19 4.24 14.89
C GLY A 403 -24.50 4.65 14.23
N ALA A 404 -25.06 3.83 13.35
CA ALA A 404 -26.35 4.08 12.70
C ALA A 404 -27.51 4.08 13.68
N VAL A 405 -27.53 3.15 14.65
CA VAL A 405 -28.53 3.12 15.72
C VAL A 405 -28.43 4.38 16.57
N ALA A 406 -27.22 4.74 17.02
CA ALA A 406 -26.99 5.94 17.82
C ALA A 406 -27.40 7.22 17.07
N LEU A 407 -26.98 7.37 15.82
CA LEU A 407 -27.30 8.51 14.97
C LEU A 407 -28.81 8.63 14.75
N SER A 408 -29.48 7.51 14.45
CA SER A 408 -30.93 7.49 14.21
C SER A 408 -31.71 7.88 15.47
N VAL A 409 -31.33 7.34 16.63
CA VAL A 409 -31.97 7.70 17.90
C VAL A 409 -31.72 9.17 18.24
N LEU A 410 -30.48 9.66 18.11
CA LEU A 410 -30.13 11.05 18.42
C LEU A 410 -30.85 12.05 17.51
N ALA A 411 -30.90 11.78 16.21
CA ALA A 411 -31.56 12.64 15.23
C ALA A 411 -33.08 12.70 15.47
N THR A 412 -33.71 11.56 15.80
CA THR A 412 -35.18 11.49 15.91
C THR A 412 -35.72 11.82 17.30
N TYR A 413 -34.91 11.66 18.36
CA TYR A 413 -35.30 11.96 19.74
C TYR A 413 -35.97 13.33 19.97
N PRO A 414 -35.44 14.47 19.46
CA PRO A 414 -36.08 15.77 19.67
C PRO A 414 -37.47 15.85 19.04
N ILE A 415 -37.70 15.22 17.89
CA ILE A 415 -39.00 15.19 17.20
C ILE A 415 -40.01 14.40 18.04
N ILE A 416 -39.65 13.18 18.46
CA ILE A 416 -40.52 12.32 19.26
C ILE A 416 -40.87 13.03 20.58
N ARG A 417 -39.90 13.66 21.23
CA ARG A 417 -40.11 14.41 22.47
C ARG A 417 -41.08 15.58 22.27
N ARG A 418 -40.96 16.34 21.18
CA ARG A 418 -41.87 17.46 20.88
C ARG A 418 -43.31 16.97 20.66
N ILE A 419 -43.51 15.94 19.84
CA ILE A 419 -44.84 15.40 19.52
C ILE A 419 -45.48 14.69 20.71
N THR A 420 -44.71 14.05 21.58
CA THR A 420 -45.25 13.42 22.80
C THR A 420 -45.57 14.44 23.91
N ALA A 421 -45.00 15.64 23.85
CA ALA A 421 -45.26 16.71 24.80
C ALA A 421 -46.58 17.44 24.52
N THR A 422 -47.08 17.44 23.29
CA THR A 422 -48.34 18.11 22.94
C THR A 422 -49.55 17.47 23.66
N PRO A 423 -50.59 18.26 23.96
CA PRO A 423 -51.82 17.74 24.58
C PRO A 423 -52.50 16.66 23.70
N PRO A 424 -53.14 15.64 24.30
CA PRO A 424 -53.78 14.58 23.52
C PRO A 424 -54.94 15.09 22.68
N ALA A 425 -55.71 16.06 23.21
CA ALA A 425 -56.86 16.65 22.52
C ALA A 425 -56.47 17.31 21.19
N THR A 426 -55.34 18.01 21.14
CA THR A 426 -54.87 18.66 19.90
C THR A 426 -54.33 17.67 18.88
N LEU A 427 -53.73 16.57 19.34
CA LEU A 427 -53.18 15.52 18.47
C LEU A 427 -54.27 14.72 17.75
N VAL A 428 -55.45 14.58 18.36
CA VAL A 428 -56.59 13.86 17.79
C VAL A 428 -57.43 14.75 16.87
N SER A 429 -57.46 16.06 17.11
CA SER A 429 -58.17 17.01 16.25
C SER A 429 -57.43 17.36 14.96
N GLU A 430 -56.10 17.20 14.93
CA GLU A 430 -55.23 17.50 13.78
C GLU A 430 -54.86 16.25 12.94
N ALA A 431 -55.28 15.05 13.39
CA ALA A 431 -55.05 13.78 12.71
C ALA A 431 -56.23 13.42 11.82
#